data_AF-A0A2P6W5F8-F1
#
_entry.id   AF-A0A2P6W5F8-F1
#
_cell.length_a   1.000
_cell.length_b   1.000
_cell.length_c   1.000
_cell.angle_alpha   90.00
_cell.angle_beta   90.00
_cell.angle_gamma   90.00
#
_symmetry.space_group_name_H-M   'P 1'
#
loop_
_entity.id
_entity.type
_entity.pdbx_description
1 polymer ?
#
loop_
_entity_poly.entity_id
_entity_poly.type
_entity_poly.pdbx_seq_one_letter_code
_entity_poly.pdbx_strand_id
1 'polypeptide(L)' 'RLVCRVEFDNYRDAVFFANGVFSLAEKQFHHPEVKVEYGAVSIDLYTHDAEGLTGKDFELAEKIEELVGDTDWS' A
#
# COMPACT_ATOMS: atom_id res chain seq x y z
N ARG A 1 7.09 6.90 -10.02
CA ARG A 1 5.96 6.15 -9.43
C ARG A 1 6.45 4.76 -9.12
N LEU A 2 6.15 4.24 -7.93
CA LEU A 2 6.36 2.84 -7.57
C LEU A 2 4.96 2.22 -7.46
N VAL A 3 4.69 1.21 -8.28
CA VAL A 3 3.37 0.59 -8.35
C VAL A 3 3.49 -0.84 -7.84
N CYS A 4 2.63 -1.20 -6.90
CA CYS A 4 2.51 -2.56 -6.37
C CYS A 4 1.06 -3.02 -6.50
N ARG A 5 0.88 -4.31 -6.76
CA ARG A 5 -0.44 -4.98 -6.76
C ARG A 5 -0.34 -6.22 -5.91
N VAL A 6 -1.21 -6.31 -4.90
CA VAL A 6 -1.33 -7.46 -4.01
C VAL A 6 -2.65 -8.15 -4.30
N GLU A 7 -2.63 -9.47 -4.47
CA GLU A 7 -3.81 -10.28 -4.81
C GLU A 7 -4.41 -10.93 -3.56
N PHE A 8 -5.73 -11.09 -3.57
CA PHE A 8 -6.50 -11.67 -2.46
C PHE A 8 -7.59 -12.59 -3.01
N ASP A 9 -7.90 -13.66 -2.29
CA ASP A 9 -8.96 -14.60 -2.66
C ASP A 9 -10.37 -14.03 -2.44
N ASN A 10 -10.50 -13.03 -1.58
CA ASN A 10 -11.78 -12.41 -1.27
C ASN A 10 -11.65 -10.91 -0.98
N TYR A 11 -12.77 -10.20 -1.17
CA TYR A 11 -12.83 -8.75 -1.02
C TYR A 11 -12.61 -8.26 0.41
N ARG A 12 -12.97 -9.08 1.42
CA ARG A 12 -12.82 -8.70 2.83
C ARG A 12 -11.35 -8.54 3.20
N ASP A 13 -10.51 -9.46 2.76
CA ASP A 13 -9.07 -9.42 3.04
C ASP A 13 -8.39 -8.27 2.30
N ALA A 14 -8.77 -8.02 1.04
CA ALA A 14 -8.34 -6.84 0.29
C ALA A 14 -8.67 -5.52 1.03
N VAL A 15 -9.87 -5.40 1.58
CA VAL A 15 -10.27 -4.21 2.37
C VAL A 15 -9.48 -4.09 3.67
N PHE A 16 -9.21 -5.19 4.38
CA PHE A 16 -8.41 -5.15 5.60
C PHE A 16 -6.95 -4.76 5.33
N PHE A 17 -6.36 -5.32 4.28
CA PHE A 17 -5.02 -4.94 3.85
C PHE A 17 -4.96 -3.44 3.49
N ALA A 18 -5.93 -2.94 2.71
CA ALA A 18 -6.01 -1.52 2.38
C ALA A 18 -6.10 -0.62 3.62
N ASN A 19 -6.85 -1.02 4.65
CA ASN A 19 -6.88 -0.28 5.92
C ASN A 19 -5.52 -0.23 6.64
N GLY A 20 -4.74 -1.31 6.57
CA GLY A 20 -3.37 -1.33 7.05
C GLY A 20 -2.49 -0.33 6.30
N VAL A 21 -2.59 -0.30 4.96
CA VAL A 21 -1.90 0.68 4.11
C VAL A 21 -2.28 2.12 4.48
N PHE A 22 -3.56 2.40 4.71
CA PHE A 22 -4.02 3.73 5.16
C PHE A 22 -3.40 4.13 6.50
N SER A 23 -3.34 3.20 7.45
CA SER A 23 -2.73 3.45 8.76
C SER A 23 -1.23 3.76 8.66
N LEU A 24 -0.52 3.06 7.78
CA LEU A 24 0.90 3.31 7.50
C LEU A 24 1.13 4.66 6.80
N ALA A 25 0.27 5.00 5.83
CA ALA A 25 0.32 6.27 5.11
C ALA A 25 0.16 7.47 6.04
N GLU A 26 -0.84 7.45 6.93
CA GLU A 26 -1.09 8.49 7.92
C GLU A 26 0.10 8.63 8.90
N LYS A 27 0.61 7.50 9.42
CA LYS A 27 1.76 7.50 10.33
C LYS A 27 3.01 8.13 9.72
N GLN A 28 3.19 7.99 8.39
CA GLN A 28 4.33 8.56 7.67
C GLN A 28 4.06 9.93 7.06
N PHE A 29 2.83 10.43 7.18
CA PHE A 29 2.37 11.64 6.52
C PHE A 29 2.73 11.64 5.02
N HIS A 30 2.48 10.50 4.38
CA HIS A 30 2.77 10.25 2.97
C HIS A 30 1.67 9.36 2.38
N HIS A 31 0.87 9.91 1.47
CA HIS A 31 -0.40 9.31 1.06
C HIS A 31 -0.32 8.78 -0.37
N PRO A 32 -0.24 7.46 -0.58
CA PRO A 32 -0.28 6.86 -1.91
C PRO A 32 -1.70 6.89 -2.50
N GLU A 33 -1.79 6.70 -3.81
CA GLU A 33 -3.06 6.32 -4.44
C GLU A 33 -3.31 4.82 -4.16
N VAL A 34 -4.47 4.48 -3.59
CA VAL A 34 -4.84 3.09 -3.28
C VAL A 34 -6.17 2.74 -3.95
N LYS A 35 -6.20 1.63 -4.69
CA LYS A 35 -7.40 1.10 -5.35
C LYS A 35 -7.70 -0.31 -4.84
N VAL A 36 -8.89 -0.50 -4.26
CA VAL A 36 -9.38 -1.79 -3.81
C VAL A 36 -10.31 -2.39 -4.87
N GLU A 37 -10.05 -3.63 -5.26
CA GLU A 37 -10.82 -4.43 -6.22
C GLU A 37 -11.18 -5.78 -5.59
N TYR A 38 -12.12 -6.54 -6.18
CA TYR A 38 -12.63 -7.80 -5.59
C TYR A 38 -11.54 -8.80 -5.17
N GLY A 39 -10.46 -8.89 -5.94
CA GLY A 39 -9.35 -9.81 -5.66
C GLY A 39 -7.98 -9.15 -5.64
N ALA A 40 -7.91 -7.83 -5.47
CA ALA A 40 -6.62 -7.14 -5.43
C ALA A 40 -6.67 -5.77 -4.77
N VAL A 41 -5.51 -5.31 -4.31
CA VAL A 41 -5.25 -3.91 -3.98
C VAL A 41 -4.07 -3.41 -4.80
N SER A 42 -4.28 -2.34 -5.56
CA SER A 42 -3.20 -1.63 -6.25
C SER A 42 -2.80 -0.38 -5.47
N ILE A 43 -1.50 -0.15 -5.35
CA ILE A 43 -0.90 0.97 -4.62
C ILE A 43 0.08 1.69 -5.54
N ASP A 44 -0.05 3.00 -5.68
CA ASP A 44 0.87 3.87 -6.43
C ASP A 44 1.48 4.91 -5.50
N LEU A 45 2.80 4.83 -5.33
CA LEU A 45 3.61 5.71 -4.49
C LEU A 45 4.32 6.76 -5.35
N TYR A 46 4.11 8.01 -4.97
CA TYR A 46 4.71 9.16 -5.62
C TYR A 46 4.71 10.37 -4.67
N THR A 47 5.83 11.11 -4.64
CA THR A 47 5.90 12.37 -3.91
C THR A 47 5.54 13.53 -4.83
N HIS A 48 4.30 14.03 -4.72
CA HIS A 48 3.79 15.11 -5.58
C HIS A 48 4.63 16.39 -5.50
N ASP A 49 4.99 16.83 -4.30
CA ASP A 49 5.74 18.07 -4.08
C ASP A 49 7.15 18.05 -4.69
N ALA A 50 7.72 16.86 -4.83
CA ALA A 50 9.04 16.65 -5.42
C ALA A 50 8.97 16.31 -6.91
N GLU A 51 7.76 16.21 -7.49
CA GLU A 51 7.51 15.75 -8.85
C GLU A 51 8.31 14.48 -9.19
N GLY A 52 8.42 13.54 -8.23
CA GLY A 52 9.31 12.40 -8.37
C GLY A 52 9.21 11.39 -7.24
N LEU A 53 10.09 10.39 -7.31
CA LEU A 53 10.29 9.44 -6.23
C LEU A 53 11.26 10.03 -5.20
N THR A 54 10.91 9.89 -3.93
CA THR A 54 11.76 10.26 -2.79
C THR A 54 11.92 9.10 -1.84
N GLY A 55 12.78 9.26 -0.83
CA GLY A 55 12.94 8.28 0.24
C GLY A 55 11.62 7.89 0.91
N LYS A 56 10.65 8.82 1.02
CA LYS A 56 9.32 8.54 1.60
C LYS A 56 8.55 7.47 0.83
N ASP A 57 8.70 7.44 -0.50
CA ASP A 57 8.05 6.45 -1.34
C ASP A 57 8.63 5.06 -1.06
N PHE A 58 9.96 4.96 -0.92
CA PHE A 58 10.64 3.69 -0.63
C PHE A 58 10.39 3.23 0.82
N GLU A 59 10.44 4.13 1.80
CA GLU A 59 10.16 3.81 3.21
C GLU A 59 8.71 3.33 3.42
N LEU A 60 7.75 3.88 2.67
CA LEU A 60 6.37 3.40 2.71
C LEU A 60 6.19 2.09 1.94
N ALA A 61 6.90 1.90 0.81
CA ALA A 61 6.90 0.62 0.10
C ALA A 61 7.40 -0.53 0.99
N GLU A 62 8.51 -0.35 1.72
CA GLU A 62 9.08 -1.36 2.62
C GLU A 62 8.08 -1.79 3.71
N LYS A 63 7.41 -0.83 4.36
CA LYS A 63 6.41 -1.16 5.39
C LYS A 63 5.15 -1.84 4.84
N ILE A 64 4.78 -1.52 3.60
CA ILE A 64 3.69 -2.21 2.92
C ILE A 64 4.10 -3.66 2.60
N GLU A 65 5.34 -3.89 2.21
CA GLU A 65 5.88 -5.24 1.96
C GLU A 65 5.92 -6.08 3.25
N GLU A 66 6.32 -5.49 4.37
CA GLU A 66 6.22 -6.11 5.71
C GLU A 66 4.77 -6.49 6.04
N LEU A 67 3.81 -5.59 5.76
CA LEU A 67 2.39 -5.85 5.99
C LEU A 67 1.87 -7.03 5.14
N VAL A 68 2.34 -7.18 3.89
CA VAL A 68 2.00 -8.33 3.04
C VAL A 68 2.50 -9.64 3.68
N GLY A 69 3.73 -9.65 4.18
CA GLY A 69 4.31 -10.83 4.84
C GLY A 69 3.56 -11.27 6.10
N ASP A 70 2.96 -10.33 6.84
CA ASP A 70 2.15 -10.60 8.03
C ASP A 70 0.71 -11.04 7.71
N THR A 71 0.25 -10.92 6.46
CA THR A 71 -1.13 -11.23 6.05
C THR A 71 -1.39 -12.67 5.61
N ASP A 72 -0.46 -13.61 5.87
CA ASP A 72 -0.72 -15.05 5.71
C ASP A 72 -1.61 -15.58 6.85
N TRP A 73 -2.90 -15.24 6.81
CA TRP A 73 -3.94 -15.72 7.73
C TRP A 73 -4.55 -17.02 7.18
N SER A 74 -3.72 -18.04 6.94
CA SER A 74 -4.21 -19.41 6.67
C SER A 74 -4.78 -20.05 7.93
#